data_AF-A0AAP3WKL7-F1
#
_entry.id   AF-A0AAP3WKL7-F1
#
_cell.length_a   1.000
_cell.length_b   1.000
_cell.length_c   1.000
_cell.angle_alpha   90.00
_cell.angle_beta   90.00
_cell.angle_gamma   90.00
#
_symmetry.space_group_name_H-M   'P 1'
#
loop_
_entity.id
_entity.type
_entity.pdbx_description
1 polymer ?
#
loop_
_entity_poly.entity_id
_entity_poly.type
_entity_poly.pdbx_seq_one_letter_code
_entity_poly.pdbx_strand_id
1 'polypeptide(L)'
;MKGFKIIINEAEVVLAAIPDGILNFILALDNSGVLLFVGGIDPATESHVYWYYDRCLNVNDNLTLQIEDFDQCSPIVHIKPRSKASLMAEYNTLKEQLSKQGLI
;
A
#
# COMPACT_ATOMS: atom_id res chain seq x y z
N MET A 1 -8.01 4.34 17.03
CA MET A 1 -8.01 3.15 16.16
C MET A 1 -6.70 2.42 16.36
N LYS A 2 -6.73 1.10 16.58
CA LYS A 2 -5.52 0.29 16.76
C LYS A 2 -4.85 0.06 15.40
N GLY A 3 -3.53 0.25 15.32
CA GLY A 3 -2.80 0.05 14.07
C GLY A 3 -1.29 -0.05 14.23
N PHE A 4 -0.58 0.21 13.14
CA PHE A 4 0.88 0.22 13.08
C PHE A 4 1.42 1.64 13.06
N LYS A 5 2.43 1.87 13.89
CA LYS A 5 3.33 3.02 13.79
C LYS A 5 4.69 2.52 13.36
N ILE A 6 5.11 2.95 12.19
CA ILE A 6 6.38 2.59 11.58
C ILE A 6 7.28 3.80 11.70
N ILE A 7 8.46 3.61 12.26
CA ILE A 7 9.50 4.64 12.37
C ILE A 7 10.71 4.19 11.56
N ILE A 8 11.16 5.04 10.64
CA ILE A 8 12.34 4.80 9.79
C ILE A 8 13.40 5.82 10.18
N ASN A 9 14.58 5.33 10.61
CA ASN A 9 15.73 6.14 11.01
C ASN A 9 15.39 7.25 12.03
N GLU A 10 14.45 6.99 12.94
CA GLU A 10 13.95 7.94 13.96
C GLU A 10 13.32 9.24 13.42
N ALA A 11 13.23 9.42 12.09
CA ALA A 11 12.82 10.67 11.47
C ALA A 11 11.49 10.55 10.72
N GLU A 12 11.30 9.48 9.94
CA GLU A 12 10.07 9.28 9.16
C GLU A 12 9.10 8.40 9.95
N VAL A 13 7.87 8.90 10.14
CA VAL A 13 6.83 8.21 10.92
C VAL A 13 5.61 7.99 10.03
N VAL A 14 5.20 6.73 9.92
CA VAL A 14 3.99 6.31 9.18
C VAL A 14 3.01 5.68 10.16
N LEU A 15 1.80 6.23 10.22
CA LEU A 15 0.69 5.71 11.03
C LEU A 15 -0.34 5.07 10.11
N ALA A 16 -0.57 3.77 10.27
CA ALA A 16 -1.46 2.98 9.44
C ALA A 16 -2.49 2.25 10.31
N ALA A 17 -3.77 2.48 10.04
CA ALA A 17 -4.88 1.79 10.69
C ALA A 17 -6.05 1.60 9.71
N ILE A 18 -6.73 0.46 9.82
CA ILE A 18 -7.97 0.14 9.09
C ILE A 18 -8.96 -0.46 10.09
N PRO A 19 -10.11 0.19 10.34
CA PRO A 19 -11.21 -0.40 11.09
C PRO A 19 -11.70 -1.69 10.43
N ASP A 20 -11.77 -2.78 11.20
CA ASP A 20 -12.30 -4.09 10.78
C ASP A 20 -11.69 -4.68 9.49
N GLY A 21 -10.49 -4.21 9.11
CA GLY A 21 -9.79 -4.64 7.90
C GLY A 21 -8.47 -5.35 8.18
N ILE A 22 -7.67 -5.49 7.12
CA ILE A 22 -6.36 -6.13 7.19
C ILE A 22 -5.29 -5.07 7.05
N LEU A 23 -4.40 -4.93 8.04
CA LEU A 23 -3.17 -4.16 7.92
C LEU A 23 -2.02 -5.08 7.51
N ASN A 24 -1.14 -4.57 6.66
CA ASN A 24 0.07 -5.27 6.23
C ASN A 24 1.30 -4.37 6.28
N PHE A 25 2.41 -5.00 6.66
CA PHE A 25 3.77 -4.48 6.56
C PHE A 25 4.54 -5.50 5.73
N ILE A 26 4.99 -5.13 4.55
CA ILE A 26 5.58 -6.06 3.58
C ILE A 26 6.97 -5.56 3.20
N LEU A 27 7.96 -6.43 3.36
CA LEU A 27 9.29 -6.27 2.77
C LEU A 27 9.36 -7.17 1.52
N ALA A 28 9.48 -6.56 0.35
CA ALA A 28 9.68 -7.26 -0.90
C ALA A 28 11.17 -7.22 -1.30
N LEU A 29 11.65 -8.29 -1.90
CA LEU A 29 13.02 -8.42 -2.39
C LEU A 29 12.98 -8.46 -3.92
N ASP A 30 13.72 -7.57 -4.57
CA ASP A 30 13.94 -7.64 -6.01
C ASP A 30 15.41 -7.34 -6.37
N ASN A 31 15.72 -7.29 -7.67
CA ASN A 31 17.09 -7.04 -8.14
C ASN A 31 17.60 -5.63 -7.78
N SER A 32 16.73 -4.71 -7.40
CA SER A 32 17.05 -3.32 -7.06
C SER A 32 17.24 -3.10 -5.55
N GLY A 33 16.69 -3.97 -4.70
CA GLY A 33 16.90 -3.93 -3.26
C GLY A 33 15.76 -4.51 -2.43
N VAL A 34 15.60 -3.96 -1.22
CA VAL A 34 14.49 -4.28 -0.32
C VAL A 34 13.47 -3.15 -0.37
N LEU A 35 12.26 -3.43 -0.81
CA LEU A 35 11.16 -2.48 -0.87
C LEU A 35 10.26 -2.62 0.36
N LEU A 36 9.90 -1.50 0.97
CA LEU A 36 8.93 -1.45 2.06
C LEU A 36 7.56 -0.98 1.56
N PHE A 37 6.53 -1.75 1.90
CA PHE A 37 5.13 -1.38 1.74
C PHE A 37 4.43 -1.39 3.09
N VAL A 38 3.70 -0.32 3.39
CA VAL A 38 2.79 -0.22 4.53
C VAL A 38 1.41 0.08 3.99
N GLY A 39 0.51 -0.87 4.14
CA GLY A 39 -0.82 -0.77 3.56
C GLY A 39 -1.81 -1.69 4.22
N GLY A 40 -2.91 -1.94 3.52
CA GLY A 40 -3.96 -2.79 4.03
C GLY A 40 -5.17 -2.89 3.11
N ILE A 41 -6.05 -3.82 3.40
CA ILE A 41 -7.32 -4.00 2.69
C ILE A 41 -8.41 -3.36 3.55
N ASP A 42 -8.99 -2.30 3.02
CA ASP A 42 -10.13 -1.62 3.61
C ASP A 42 -11.44 -2.25 3.12
N PRO A 43 -12.20 -2.93 4.00
CA PRO A 43 -13.45 -3.57 3.62
C PRO A 43 -14.54 -2.56 3.25
N ALA A 44 -14.50 -1.34 3.77
CA ALA A 44 -15.53 -0.32 3.51
C ALA A 44 -15.46 0.21 2.07
N THR A 45 -14.25 0.27 1.52
CA THR A 45 -13.98 0.78 0.17
C THR A 45 -13.61 -0.31 -0.84
N GLU A 46 -13.56 -1.58 -0.40
CA GLU A 46 -13.08 -2.73 -1.19
C GLU A 46 -11.76 -2.43 -1.91
N SER A 47 -10.85 -1.74 -1.23
CA SER A 47 -9.62 -1.22 -1.83
C SER A 47 -8.39 -1.61 -1.02
N HIS A 48 -7.29 -1.79 -1.72
CA HIS A 48 -5.98 -1.88 -1.09
C HIS A 48 -5.41 -0.46 -0.98
N VAL A 49 -5.24 0.02 0.24
CA VAL A 49 -4.69 1.34 0.55
C VAL A 49 -3.25 1.22 1.02
N TYR A 50 -2.44 2.23 0.70
CA TYR A 50 -1.04 2.30 1.12
C TYR A 50 -0.73 3.67 1.70
N TRP A 51 -0.07 3.68 2.85
CA TRP A 51 0.51 4.85 3.49
C TRP A 51 1.99 5.00 3.18
N TYR A 52 2.64 3.88 2.83
CA TYR A 52 4.01 3.83 2.35
C TYR A 52 4.08 2.87 1.18
N TYR A 53 4.52 3.35 0.02
CA TYR A 53 4.45 2.60 -1.24
C TYR A 53 5.75 2.71 -2.01
N ASP A 54 6.34 1.57 -2.35
CA ASP A 54 7.43 1.44 -3.32
C ASP A 54 8.68 2.28 -2.98
N ARG A 55 9.10 2.17 -1.71
CA ARG A 55 10.30 2.86 -1.19
C ARG A 55 11.39 1.83 -0.92
N CYS A 56 12.54 2.03 -1.56
CA CYS A 56 13.72 1.20 -1.36
C CYS A 56 14.43 1.57 -0.05
N LEU A 57 14.70 0.55 0.76
CA LEU A 57 15.47 0.67 1.99
C LEU A 57 16.96 0.61 1.68
N ASN A 58 17.72 1.40 2.39
CA ASN A 58 19.17 1.41 2.32
C ASN A 58 19.77 0.47 3.36
N VAL A 59 21.01 0.06 3.09
CA VAL A 59 21.82 -0.65 4.10
C VAL A 59 21.96 0.24 5.34
N ASN A 60 21.72 -0.34 6.50
CA ASN A 60 21.70 0.31 7.83
C ASN A 60 20.48 1.19 8.12
N ASP A 61 19.42 1.16 7.28
CA ASP A 61 18.15 1.73 7.70
C ASP A 61 17.59 0.98 8.92
N ASN A 62 17.18 1.73 9.94
CA ASN A 62 16.56 1.19 11.14
C ASN A 62 15.05 1.32 11.04
N LEU A 63 14.36 0.19 11.18
CA LEU A 63 12.90 0.10 11.14
C LEU A 63 12.38 -0.31 12.51
N THR A 64 11.49 0.51 13.07
CA THR A 64 10.75 0.17 14.29
C THR A 64 9.27 0.07 13.97
N LEU A 65 8.65 -1.06 14.31
CA LEU A 65 7.21 -1.28 14.22
C LEU A 65 6.61 -1.31 15.63
N GLN A 66 5.67 -0.42 15.87
CA GLN A 66 4.91 -0.31 17.12
C GLN A 66 3.42 -0.55 16.86
N ILE A 67 2.74 -1.20 17.81
CA ILE A 67 1.28 -1.36 17.80
C ILE A 67 0.71 -0.42 18.86
N GLU A 68 -0.05 0.57 18.43
CA GLU A 68 -0.57 1.65 19.27
C GLU A 68 -2.00 2.02 18.82
N ASP A 69 -2.71 2.78 19.65
CA ASP A 69 -3.98 3.41 19.31
C ASP A 69 -3.75 4.85 18.85
N PHE A 70 -4.34 5.23 17.71
CA PHE A 70 -4.20 6.58 17.14
C PHE A 70 -5.55 7.21 16.83
N ASP A 71 -5.63 8.54 16.94
CA ASP A 71 -6.80 9.32 16.53
C ASP A 71 -6.86 9.55 15.01
N GLN A 72 -5.70 9.52 14.34
CA GLN A 72 -5.56 9.75 12.91
C GLN A 72 -4.47 8.89 12.28
N CYS A 73 -4.65 8.56 11.00
CA CYS A 73 -3.63 7.89 10.18
C CYS A 73 -2.81 8.93 9.40
N SER A 74 -1.65 8.50 8.90
CA SER A 74 -0.95 9.22 7.85
C SER A 74 -1.83 9.35 6.59
N PRO A 75 -1.52 10.29 5.67
CA PRO A 75 -2.19 10.35 4.38
C PRO A 75 -1.95 9.07 3.56
N ILE A 76 -3.00 8.61 2.86
CA ILE A 76 -2.88 7.52 1.90
C ILE A 76 -2.17 8.06 0.66
N VAL A 77 -1.12 7.38 0.22
CA VAL A 77 -0.29 7.77 -0.94
C VAL A 77 -0.64 6.97 -2.20
N HIS A 78 -1.23 5.79 -2.04
CA HIS A 78 -1.65 4.95 -3.17
C HIS A 78 -2.88 4.12 -2.83
N ILE A 79 -3.78 3.96 -3.82
CA ILE A 79 -5.00 3.16 -3.71
C ILE A 79 -5.08 2.26 -4.92
N LYS A 80 -5.24 0.96 -4.70
CA LYS A 80 -5.55 -0.02 -5.73
C LYS A 80 -6.95 -0.57 -5.51
N PRO A 81 -7.93 -0.23 -6.37
CA PRO A 81 -9.27 -0.79 -6.31
C PRO A 81 -9.22 -2.32 -6.41
N ARG A 82 -10.07 -3.02 -5.64
CA ARG A 82 -10.19 -4.49 -5.73
C ARG A 82 -11.59 -4.96 -6.08
N SER A 83 -12.57 -4.07 -6.18
CA SER A 83 -13.93 -4.48 -6.54
C SER A 83 -13.93 -5.11 -7.94
N LYS A 84 -14.70 -6.18 -8.12
CA LYS A 84 -14.84 -6.85 -9.43
C LYS A 84 -15.22 -5.86 -10.53
N ALA A 85 -16.11 -4.91 -10.22
CA ALA A 85 -16.55 -3.89 -11.16
C ALA A 85 -15.38 -2.99 -11.61
N SER A 86 -14.55 -2.52 -10.67
CA SER A 86 -13.39 -1.68 -10.99
C SER A 86 -12.36 -2.43 -11.85
N LEU A 87 -12.04 -3.68 -11.49
CA LEU A 87 -11.09 -4.51 -12.23
C LEU A 87 -11.59 -4.84 -13.65
N MET A 88 -12.89 -5.08 -13.81
CA MET A 88 -13.48 -5.29 -15.14
C MET A 88 -13.45 -4.02 -16.00
N ALA A 89 -13.67 -2.86 -15.39
CA ALA A 89 -13.58 -1.57 -16.10
C ALA A 89 -12.14 -1.29 -16.56
N GLU A 90 -11.15 -1.55 -15.72
CA GLU A 90 -9.73 -1.44 -16.07
C GLU A 90 -9.36 -2.40 -17.20
N TYR A 91 -9.77 -3.67 -17.09
CA TYR A 91 -9.56 -4.69 -18.12
C TYR A 91 -10.16 -4.27 -19.48
N ASN A 92 -11.42 -3.84 -19.50
CA ASN A 92 -12.07 -3.44 -20.75
C ASN A 92 -11.38 -2.22 -21.38
N THR A 93 -10.98 -1.25 -20.57
CA THR A 93 -10.21 -0.08 -21.01
C THR A 93 -8.89 -0.50 -21.67
N LEU A 94 -8.14 -1.39 -21.01
CA LEU A 94 -6.87 -1.89 -21.53
C LEU A 94 -7.07 -2.70 -22.83
N LYS A 95 -8.11 -3.54 -22.88
CA LYS A 95 -8.47 -4.32 -24.07
C LYS A 95 -8.74 -3.41 -25.26
N GLU A 96 -9.52 -2.35 -25.09
CA GLU A 96 -9.80 -1.39 -26.16
C GLU A 96 -8.53 -0.67 -26.64
N GLN A 97 -7.65 -0.27 -25.72
CA GLN A 97 -6.39 0.38 -26.06
C GLN A 97 -5.47 -0.54 -26.86
N LEU A 98 -5.31 -1.79 -26.42
CA LEU A 98 -4.45 -2.77 -27.10
C LEU A 98 -5.00 -3.14 -28.48
N SER A 99 -6.33 -3.26 -28.63
CA SER A 99 -6.97 -3.51 -29.92
C SER A 99 -6.76 -2.35 -30.90
N LYS A 100 -6.86 -1.10 -30.43
CA LYS A 100 -6.54 0.09 -31.24
C LYS A 100 -5.07 0.15 -31.68
N GLN A 101 -4.16 -0.45 -30.90
CA GLN A 101 -2.73 -0.54 -31.21
C GLN A 101 -2.39 -1.78 -32.07
N GLY A 102 -3.35 -2.67 -32.35
CA GLY A 102 -3.12 -3.89 -33.12
C GLY A 102 -2.30 -4.95 -32.37
N LEU A 103 -2.25 -4.86 -31.03
CA LEU A 103 -1.51 -5.81 -30.19
C LEU A 103 -2.35 -7.03 -29.79
N ILE A 104 -3.69 -6.94 -29.95
CA ILE A 104 -4.68 -8.01 -29.80
C ILE A 104 -5.83 -7.85 -30.80
#